data_AF-A0A381W138-F1
#
_entry.id   AF-A0A381W138-F1
#
_cell.length_a   1.000
_cell.length_b   1.000
_cell.length_c   1.000
_cell.angle_alpha   90.00
_cell.angle_beta   90.00
_cell.angle_gamma   90.00
#
_symmetry.space_group_name_H-M   'P 1'
#
loop_
_entity.id
_entity.type
_entity.pdbx_description
1 polymer ?
#
loop_
_entity_poly.entity_id
_entity_poly.type
_entity_poly.pdbx_seq_one_letter_code
_entity_poly.pdbx_strand_id
1 'polypeptide(L)' 'IKTGAVGGKILGAGGGGFILFFAEPKNHKKIRERLKRLVHVAFNFENIGSKIVVYEPNGFK' A
#
# COMPACT_ATOMS: atom_id res chain seq x y z
N ILE A 1 1.30 17.86 0.09
CA ILE A 1 1.02 18.90 -0.93
C ILE A 1 2.30 19.54 -1.50
N LYS A 2 3.28 19.99 -0.69
CA LYS A 2 4.54 20.63 -1.14
C LYS A 2 5.40 19.85 -2.17
N THR A 3 5.16 18.56 -2.34
CA THR A 3 5.91 17.66 -3.25
C THR A 3 5.08 17.12 -4.41
N GLY A 4 3.89 17.67 -4.65
CA GLY A 4 3.05 17.30 -5.81
C GLY A 4 2.08 16.14 -5.58
N ALA A 5 1.79 15.81 -4.31
CA ALA A 5 0.64 14.99 -3.97
C ALA A 5 -0.63 15.84 -4.01
N VAL A 6 -1.66 15.34 -4.70
CA VAL A 6 -3.01 15.92 -4.77
C VAL A 6 -3.70 15.76 -3.41
N GLY A 7 -3.52 14.60 -2.77
CA GLY A 7 -4.09 14.31 -1.46
C GLY A 7 -3.46 13.07 -0.83
N GLY A 8 -3.92 12.72 0.36
CA GLY A 8 -3.54 11.49 1.02
C GLY A 8 -4.49 11.13 2.16
N LYS A 9 -4.43 9.86 2.59
CA LYS A 9 -5.29 9.31 3.63
C LYS A 9 -4.50 8.36 4.53
N ILE A 10 -4.68 8.49 5.83
CA ILE A 10 -4.23 7.49 6.80
C ILE A 10 -5.14 6.28 6.65
N LEU A 11 -4.55 5.09 6.51
CA LEU A 11 -5.27 3.84 6.34
C LEU A 11 -5.51 3.17 7.70
N GLY A 12 -6.67 2.53 7.86
CA GLY A 12 -7.09 1.89 9.12
C GLY A 12 -7.86 2.82 10.06
N ALA A 13 -7.95 2.44 11.34
CA ALA A 13 -8.71 3.16 12.37
C ALA A 13 -8.08 4.51 12.79
N GLY A 14 -6.86 4.80 12.35
CA GLY A 14 -6.10 5.99 12.75
C GLY A 14 -5.10 5.71 13.88
N GLY A 15 -4.22 6.69 14.17
CA GLY A 15 -3.20 6.59 15.22
C GLY A 15 -1.85 6.01 14.80
N GLY A 16 -1.70 5.51 13.57
CA GLY A 16 -0.45 4.95 13.04
C GLY A 16 -0.64 4.18 11.73
N GLY A 17 0.37 3.41 11.33
CA GLY A 17 0.30 2.49 10.20
C GLY A 17 0.66 3.10 8.86
N PHE A 18 -0.20 2.89 7.85
CA PHE A 18 0.07 3.26 6.46
C PHE A 18 -0.59 4.58 6.09
N ILE A 19 0.09 5.34 5.22
CA ILE A 19 -0.46 6.54 4.60
C ILE A 19 -0.43 6.34 3.10
N LEU A 20 -1.57 6.48 2.45
CA LEU A 20 -1.68 6.48 0.99
C LEU A 20 -1.63 7.93 0.48
N PHE A 21 -0.83 8.17 -0.55
CA PHE A 21 -0.80 9.46 -1.25
C PHE A 21 -1.27 9.29 -2.69
N PHE A 22 -2.15 10.17 -3.15
CA PHE A 22 -2.55 10.27 -4.55
C PHE A 22 -1.78 11.40 -5.22
N ALA A 23 -1.07 11.10 -6.30
CA ALA A 23 -0.16 12.01 -6.98
C ALA A 23 0.10 11.59 -8.43
N GLU A 24 0.40 12.55 -9.31
CA GLU A 24 0.88 12.24 -10.65
C GLU A 24 2.20 11.43 -10.62
N PRO A 25 2.40 10.46 -11.54
CA PRO A 25 3.58 9.59 -11.56
C PRO A 25 4.92 10.33 -11.51
N LYS A 26 5.03 11.47 -12.21
CA LYS A 26 6.24 12.30 -12.25
C LYS A 26 6.68 12.81 -10.87
N ASN A 27 5.73 12.93 -9.93
CA ASN A 27 6.00 13.43 -8.58
C ASN A 27 6.38 12.32 -7.58
N HIS A 28 6.20 11.05 -7.93
CA HIS A 28 6.37 9.93 -6.99
C HIS A 28 7.78 9.85 -6.41
N LYS A 29 8.82 10.04 -7.23
CA LYS A 29 10.22 10.05 -6.77
C LYS A 29 10.45 11.16 -5.72
N LYS A 30 9.98 12.38 -6.01
CA LYS A 30 10.12 13.54 -5.11
C LYS A 30 9.38 13.31 -3.77
N ILE A 31 8.22 12.66 -3.81
CA ILE A 31 7.44 12.32 -2.61
C ILE A 31 8.21 11.29 -1.77
N ARG A 32 8.72 10.21 -2.39
CA ARG A 32 9.52 9.19 -1.69
C ARG A 32 10.76 9.78 -1.03
N GLU A 33 11.51 10.62 -1.75
CA GLU A 33 12.70 11.29 -1.19
C GLU A 33 12.37 12.18 0.02
N ARG A 34 11.27 12.94 -0.05
CA ARG A 34 10.86 13.81 1.06
C ARG A 34 10.46 13.02 2.31
N LEU A 35 9.94 11.81 2.10
CA LEU A 35 9.47 10.88 3.13
C LEU A 35 10.48 9.75 3.41
N LYS A 36 11.75 9.88 3.00
CA LYS A 36 12.78 8.83 3.10
C LYS A 36 13.05 8.27 4.51
N ARG A 37 12.53 8.91 5.55
CA ARG A 37 12.59 8.42 6.94
C ARG A 37 11.47 7.44 7.28
N LEU A 38 10.49 7.29 6.41
CA LEU A 38 9.41 6.31 6.49
C LEU A 38 9.69 5.16 5.52
N VAL A 39 9.10 4.00 5.78
CA VAL A 39 9.20 2.84 4.88
C VAL A 39 8.30 3.06 3.67
N HIS A 40 8.87 2.98 2.48
CA HIS A 40 8.10 2.91 1.25
C HIS A 40 7.71 1.47 0.97
N VAL A 41 6.40 1.20 0.92
CA VAL A 41 5.85 -0.10 0.58
C VAL A 41 5.33 -0.06 -0.85
N ALA A 42 6.02 -0.76 -1.76
CA ALA A 42 5.56 -0.91 -3.13
C ALA A 42 4.33 -1.84 -3.15
N PHE A 43 3.25 -1.41 -3.78
CA PHE A 43 2.02 -2.20 -3.90
C PHE A 43 1.39 -1.99 -5.28
N ASN A 44 0.58 -2.96 -5.69
CA ASN A 44 -0.35 -2.84 -6.80
C ASN A 44 -1.75 -3.21 -6.28
N PHE A 45 -2.80 -2.77 -6.97
CA PHE A 45 -4.14 -3.28 -6.70
C PHE A 45 -4.22 -4.76 -7.09
N GLU A 46 -4.81 -5.55 -6.22
CA GLU A 46 -5.15 -6.94 -6.47
C GLU A 46 -6.65 -7.02 -6.77
N ASN A 47 -7.02 -7.84 -7.75
CA ASN A 47 -8.41 -8.04 -8.15
C ASN A 47 -8.98 -9.35 -7.60
N ILE A 48 -8.18 -10.09 -6.83
CA ILE A 48 -8.51 -11.41 -6.29
C ILE A 48 -8.59 -11.32 -4.75
N GLY A 49 -9.65 -11.89 -4.18
CA GLY A 49 -9.77 -12.06 -2.73
C GLY A 49 -8.99 -13.26 -2.18
N SER A 50 -9.27 -13.64 -0.94
CA SER A 50 -8.68 -14.84 -0.34
C SER A 50 -8.99 -16.11 -1.14
N LYS A 51 -8.00 -16.98 -1.32
CA LYS A 51 -8.13 -18.27 -2.01
C LYS A 51 -7.61 -19.41 -1.15
N ILE A 52 -8.31 -20.53 -1.17
CA ILE A 52 -7.81 -21.80 -0.64
C ILE A 52 -6.91 -22.41 -1.72
N VAL A 53 -5.61 -22.56 -1.42
CA VAL A 53 -4.64 -23.15 -2.35
C VAL A 53 -4.55 -24.67 -2.21
N VAL A 54 -4.96 -25.20 -1.06
CA VAL A 54 -5.00 -26.64 -0.77
C VAL A 54 -6.26 -26.93 0.05
N TYR A 55 -7.06 -27.88 -0.43
CA TYR A 55 -8.26 -28.33 0.26
C TYR A 55 -8.23 -29.86 0.37
N GLU A 56 -7.81 -30.35 1.54
CA GLU A 56 -7.69 -31.78 1.85
C GLU A 56 -8.60 -32.12 3.03
N PRO A 57 -9.92 -32.25 2.80
CA PRO A 57 -10.88 -32.49 3.88
C PRO A 57 -10.68 -33.85 4.58
N ASN A 58 -9.93 -34.77 3.96
CA ASN A 58 -9.70 -36.13 4.45
C ASN A 58 -8.22 -36.42 4.81
N GLY A 59 -7.35 -35.40 4.83
CA GLY A 59 -5.94 -35.51 5.20
C GLY A 59 -5.02 -36.02 4.07
N PHE A 60 -3.75 -35.61 4.13
CA PHE A 60 -2.70 -36.16 3.26
C PHE A 60 -2.43 -37.61 3.65
N LYS A 61 -2.64 -38.56 2.74
CA LYS A 61 -2.09 -39.91 2.90
C LYS A 61 -0.60 -39.93 2.57
#